data_AF-M8ANB9-F1
#
_entry.id   AF-M8ANB9-F1
#
_cell.length_a   1.000
_cell.length_b   1.000
_cell.length_c   1.000
_cell.angle_alpha   90.00
_cell.angle_beta   90.00
_cell.angle_gamma   90.00
#
_symmetry.space_group_name_H-M   'P 1'
#
loop_
_entity.id
_entity.type
_entity.pdbx_description
1 polymer ?
#
loop_
_entity_poly.entity_id
_entity_poly.type
_entity_poly.pdbx_seq_one_letter_code
_entity_poly.pdbx_strand_id
1 'polypeptide(L)'
;MAMPGLLPKLLPPSIISQRRWLSHRRPPPVHHATTRIRSSSDSSTTTTPATTTTSPAAVKLTYLEFNGWLWELPGGFRVLVDPILVGNLDFGIPWLFDAAKKTLPKALRADVLITPVVKQLLPADFTLVSGQEDAVELARLLRPTYVVPMSNGEFDAKGILAALVSTRGTIQAFRAMLADALPDAKVVEPTPGVPLHLRFDDNDNNNNSSTSSSSSS
;
A
#
# COMPACT_ATOMS: atom_id res chain seq x y z
N MET A 1 37.48 -51.48 20.82
CA MET A 1 38.10 -50.56 21.80
C MET A 1 37.74 -49.13 21.38
N ALA A 2 37.31 -48.32 22.35
CA ALA A 2 36.61 -47.02 22.32
C ALA A 2 37.24 -45.93 21.40
N MET A 3 36.48 -45.24 20.53
CA MET A 3 35.69 -43.97 20.66
C MET A 3 36.46 -42.67 20.29
N PRO A 4 35.76 -41.60 19.83
CA PRO A 4 36.23 -40.57 18.89
C PRO A 4 36.55 -39.20 19.53
N GLY A 5 37.25 -38.31 18.81
CA GLY A 5 37.39 -36.87 19.13
C GLY A 5 36.86 -36.02 17.97
N LEU A 6 35.68 -35.39 18.03
CA LEU A 6 35.26 -34.16 18.74
C LEU A 6 35.79 -32.87 18.11
N LEU A 7 34.95 -32.25 17.27
CA LEU A 7 35.02 -30.86 16.82
C LEU A 7 34.90 -29.88 18.02
N PRO A 8 35.63 -28.76 18.04
CA PRO A 8 35.34 -27.68 18.98
C PRO A 8 34.10 -26.90 18.55
N LYS A 9 33.05 -26.95 19.37
CA LYS A 9 31.89 -26.06 19.34
C LYS A 9 32.33 -24.67 19.82
N LEU A 10 32.30 -23.68 18.93
CA LEU A 10 32.41 -22.27 19.31
C LEU A 10 31.07 -21.83 19.95
N LEU A 11 31.07 -21.65 21.27
CA LEU A 11 30.02 -20.94 22.00
C LEU A 11 30.31 -19.43 21.94
N PRO A 12 29.29 -18.58 21.75
CA PRO A 12 29.46 -17.13 21.86
C PRO A 12 29.66 -16.71 23.33
N PRO A 13 30.39 -15.60 23.59
CA PRO A 13 30.60 -15.12 24.95
C PRO A 13 29.31 -14.60 25.58
N SER A 14 29.11 -14.97 26.84
CA SER A 14 28.03 -14.51 27.71
C SER A 14 28.13 -13.00 27.97
N ILE A 15 27.09 -12.23 27.61
CA ILE A 15 26.93 -10.83 28.03
C ILE A 15 26.30 -10.83 29.42
N ILE A 16 27.15 -10.70 30.44
CA ILE A 16 26.73 -10.40 31.81
C ILE A 16 26.40 -8.92 31.93
N SER A 17 25.12 -8.66 32.21
CA SER A 17 24.56 -7.60 33.06
C SER A 17 25.34 -6.28 33.21
N GLN A 18 24.83 -5.23 32.56
CA GLN A 18 24.79 -3.90 33.17
C GLN A 18 23.39 -3.31 33.02
N ARG A 19 22.49 -3.65 33.96
CA ARG A 19 21.40 -2.76 34.35
C ARG A 19 21.94 -1.81 35.41
N ARG A 20 22.13 -0.52 35.10
CA ARG A 20 21.88 0.53 36.08
C ARG A 20 21.52 1.89 35.47
N TRP A 21 20.20 2.15 35.51
CA TRP A 21 19.52 3.42 35.81
C TRP A 21 19.17 4.40 34.68
N LEU A 22 17.86 4.35 34.41
CA LEU A 22 16.96 5.42 34.00
C LEU A 22 17.36 6.79 34.59
N SER A 23 17.57 7.78 33.72
CA SER A 23 17.22 9.16 34.01
C SER A 23 16.20 9.62 32.97
N HIS A 24 15.02 9.95 33.46
CA HIS A 24 13.88 10.41 32.68
C HIS A 24 14.23 11.79 32.08
N ARG A 25 14.42 11.87 30.76
CA ARG A 25 14.26 13.14 30.05
C ARG A 25 12.83 13.20 29.53
N ARG A 26 12.00 13.96 30.24
CA ARG A 26 10.67 14.36 29.77
C ARG A 26 10.82 15.12 28.44
N PRO A 27 10.03 14.82 27.40
CA PRO A 27 9.87 15.72 26.27
C PRO A 27 9.13 17.00 26.73
N PRO A 28 9.45 18.17 26.15
CA PRO A 28 8.72 19.41 26.44
C PRO A 28 7.26 19.34 25.97
N PRO A 29 6.33 20.08 26.59
CA PRO A 29 4.94 20.13 26.17
C PRO A 29 4.82 20.76 24.78
N VAL A 30 4.17 20.04 23.86
CA VAL A 30 3.76 20.55 22.56
C VAL A 30 2.59 21.50 22.79
N HIS A 31 2.79 22.79 22.56
CA HIS A 31 1.71 23.76 22.53
C HIS A 31 0.87 23.52 21.28
N HIS A 32 -0.33 22.96 21.46
CA HIS A 32 -1.36 22.96 20.43
C HIS A 32 -1.77 24.41 20.13
N ALA A 33 -1.30 24.94 19.01
CA ALA A 33 -1.82 26.17 18.44
C ALA A 33 -3.24 25.88 17.88
N THR A 34 -4.25 26.04 18.71
CA THR A 34 -5.64 26.05 18.26
C THR A 34 -5.92 27.39 17.60
N THR A 35 -5.79 27.47 16.28
CA THR A 35 -6.33 28.58 15.50
C THR A 35 -7.85 28.47 15.51
N ARG A 36 -8.48 29.06 16.52
CA ARG A 36 -9.93 29.23 16.59
C ARG A 36 -10.35 30.28 15.57
N ILE A 37 -10.80 29.83 14.40
CA ILE A 37 -11.46 30.71 13.43
C ILE A 37 -12.73 31.25 14.09
N ARG A 38 -12.73 32.56 14.33
CA ARG A 38 -13.86 33.31 14.88
C ARG A 38 -14.82 33.62 13.73
N SER A 39 -15.91 32.86 13.63
CA SER A 39 -17.00 33.20 12.73
C SER A 39 -17.70 34.47 13.24
N SER A 40 -17.48 35.59 12.56
CA SER A 40 -18.31 36.79 12.69
C SER A 40 -19.60 36.56 11.90
N SER A 41 -20.72 36.47 12.62
CA SER A 41 -22.05 36.52 12.04
C SER A 41 -22.40 37.97 11.70
N ASP A 42 -22.21 38.37 10.45
CA ASP A 42 -22.86 39.57 9.93
C ASP A 42 -24.22 39.16 9.37
N SER A 43 -25.27 39.61 10.06
CA SER A 43 -26.63 39.57 9.58
C SER A 43 -26.79 40.66 8.51
N SER A 44 -26.85 40.26 7.25
CA SER A 44 -27.48 41.09 6.21
C SER A 44 -28.42 40.21 5.40
N THR A 45 -29.71 40.47 5.60
CA THR A 45 -30.82 39.92 4.84
C THR A 45 -30.74 40.40 3.40
N THR A 46 -30.47 39.51 2.45
CA THR A 46 -30.85 39.72 1.04
C THR A 46 -31.17 38.38 0.39
N THR A 47 -32.39 38.28 -0.11
CA THR A 47 -32.98 37.13 -0.80
C THR A 47 -32.30 36.88 -2.14
N THR A 48 -31.71 35.70 -2.37
CA THR A 48 -31.38 35.15 -3.71
C THR A 48 -31.08 33.64 -3.60
N PRO A 49 -31.21 32.87 -4.70
CA PRO A 49 -31.84 31.56 -4.74
C PRO A 49 -30.96 30.44 -4.18
N ALA A 50 -31.59 29.34 -3.79
CA ALA A 50 -30.98 28.16 -3.19
C ALA A 50 -29.75 27.66 -3.96
N THR A 51 -28.56 28.07 -3.51
CA THR A 51 -27.31 27.43 -3.82
C THR A 51 -27.38 26.03 -3.23
N THR A 52 -27.42 25.00 -4.07
CA THR A 52 -27.18 23.63 -3.62
C THR A 52 -25.76 23.64 -3.04
N THR A 53 -25.66 23.72 -1.71
CA THR A 53 -24.38 23.63 -1.01
C THR A 53 -23.86 22.21 -1.24
N THR A 54 -23.11 22.01 -2.31
CA THR A 54 -22.31 20.80 -2.52
C THR A 54 -21.36 20.72 -1.34
N SER A 55 -21.67 19.85 -0.38
CA SER A 55 -20.75 19.52 0.70
C SER A 55 -19.38 19.26 0.09
N PRO A 56 -18.30 19.85 0.66
CA PRO A 56 -16.97 19.68 0.10
C PRO A 56 -16.68 18.18 0.02
N ALA A 57 -16.24 17.75 -1.16
CA ALA A 57 -15.98 16.35 -1.44
C ALA A 57 -14.87 15.86 -0.49
N ALA A 58 -15.25 15.06 0.51
CA ALA A 58 -14.35 14.64 1.57
C ALA A 58 -13.62 13.37 1.16
N VAL A 59 -12.30 13.37 1.27
CA VAL A 59 -11.46 12.18 1.10
C VAL A 59 -11.23 11.55 2.47
N LYS A 60 -11.43 10.23 2.57
CA LYS A 60 -11.12 9.46 3.77
C LYS A 60 -9.81 8.70 3.57
N LEU A 61 -8.84 8.97 4.42
CA LEU A 61 -7.51 8.35 4.39
C LEU A 61 -7.37 7.41 5.59
N THR A 62 -7.05 6.16 5.32
CA THR A 62 -6.75 5.16 6.36
C THR A 62 -5.30 4.73 6.21
N TYR A 63 -4.48 5.06 7.20
CA TYR A 63 -3.10 4.55 7.29
C TYR A 63 -3.12 3.07 7.66
N LEU A 64 -2.35 2.26 6.94
CA LEU A 64 -2.29 0.82 7.11
C LEU A 64 -0.89 0.37 7.54
N GLU A 65 -0.11 1.13 8.29
CA GLU A 65 1.28 0.78 8.66
C GLU A 65 2.28 0.80 7.48
N PHE A 66 3.55 1.07 7.78
CA PHE A 66 4.65 1.24 6.83
C PHE A 66 4.34 2.30 5.75
N ASN A 67 4.36 1.93 4.48
CA ASN A 67 4.01 2.80 3.35
C ASN A 67 2.53 2.66 2.95
N GLY A 68 1.77 1.82 3.64
CA GLY A 68 0.44 1.40 3.24
C GLY A 68 -0.63 2.45 3.51
N TRP A 69 -1.44 2.77 2.49
CA TRP A 69 -2.60 3.66 2.63
C TRP A 69 -3.81 3.15 1.86
N LEU A 70 -5.00 3.29 2.45
CA LEU A 70 -6.28 3.22 1.74
C LEU A 70 -6.85 4.63 1.61
N TRP A 71 -7.13 5.04 0.38
CA TRP A 71 -7.80 6.30 0.07
C TRP A 71 -9.20 5.99 -0.45
N GLU A 72 -10.20 6.46 0.27
CA GLU A 72 -11.61 6.39 -0.13
C GLU A 72 -12.01 7.77 -0.64
N LEU A 73 -12.23 7.87 -1.95
CA LEU A 73 -12.60 9.10 -2.64
C LEU A 73 -14.14 9.21 -2.73
N PRO A 74 -14.67 10.43 -2.93
CA PRO A 74 -16.07 10.64 -3.27
C PRO A 74 -16.53 9.74 -4.43
N GLY A 75 -17.75 9.22 -4.36
CA GLY A 75 -18.26 8.23 -5.33
C GLY A 75 -17.94 6.77 -4.97
N GLY A 76 -17.34 6.51 -3.81
CA GLY A 76 -17.11 5.15 -3.31
C GLY A 76 -15.82 4.50 -3.83
N PHE A 77 -15.02 5.27 -4.56
CA PHE A 77 -13.79 4.83 -5.20
C PHE A 77 -12.65 4.60 -4.20
N ARG A 78 -11.91 3.49 -4.37
CA ARG A 78 -10.90 3.04 -3.40
C ARG A 78 -9.55 2.85 -4.08
N VAL A 79 -8.57 3.64 -3.66
CA VAL A 79 -7.17 3.50 -4.05
C VAL A 79 -6.39 2.90 -2.89
N LEU A 80 -5.67 1.83 -3.15
CA LEU A 80 -4.82 1.18 -2.16
C LEU A 80 -3.36 1.31 -2.58
N VAL A 81 -2.55 1.92 -1.73
CA VAL A 81 -1.17 2.31 -2.01
C VAL A 81 -0.22 1.51 -1.14
N ASP A 82 0.82 0.97 -1.78
CA ASP A 82 1.88 0.09 -1.25
C ASP A 82 1.44 -0.77 -0.07
N PRO A 83 0.40 -1.60 -0.26
CA PRO A 83 -0.12 -2.35 0.84
C PRO A 83 0.77 -3.60 0.85
N ILE A 84 1.80 -3.59 1.71
CA ILE A 84 2.61 -4.78 2.02
C ILE A 84 1.66 -5.77 2.68
N LEU A 85 0.97 -6.58 1.87
CA LEU A 85 -0.24 -7.33 2.24
C LEU A 85 -0.05 -8.83 2.20
N VAL A 86 0.96 -9.33 1.48
CA VAL A 86 1.15 -10.76 1.28
C VAL A 86 2.55 -11.13 1.76
N GLY A 87 2.59 -12.05 2.72
CA GLY A 87 3.82 -12.58 3.30
C GLY A 87 4.37 -11.78 4.48
N ASN A 88 5.31 -12.39 5.18
CA ASN A 88 6.15 -11.69 6.13
C ASN A 88 7.35 -11.11 5.38
N LEU A 89 7.77 -9.91 5.77
CA LEU A 89 9.07 -9.40 5.37
C LEU A 89 10.12 -10.14 6.19
N ASP A 90 10.64 -11.21 5.61
CA ASP A 90 11.81 -11.92 6.09
C ASP A 90 12.93 -11.85 5.05
N PHE A 91 14.18 -11.93 5.52
CA PHE A 91 15.34 -12.00 4.64
C PHE A 91 15.64 -13.47 4.27
N GLY A 92 14.64 -14.33 4.07
CA GLY A 92 14.84 -15.78 3.89
C GLY A 92 15.43 -16.50 5.11
N ILE A 93 15.62 -15.78 6.22
CA ILE A 93 16.13 -16.27 7.51
C ILE A 93 15.17 -15.79 8.60
N PRO A 94 14.03 -16.47 8.83
CA PRO A 94 12.97 -15.97 9.72
C PRO A 94 13.41 -15.73 11.17
N TRP A 95 14.41 -16.46 11.68
CA TRP A 95 14.94 -16.22 13.03
C TRP A 95 15.73 -14.92 13.14
N LEU A 96 16.28 -14.41 12.04
CA LEU A 96 17.08 -13.18 12.00
C LEU A 96 16.17 -11.96 11.98
N PHE A 97 15.16 -12.00 11.12
CA PHE A 97 14.16 -10.95 10.99
C PHE A 97 12.91 -11.54 10.36
N ASP A 98 11.77 -11.32 11.02
CA ASP A 98 10.46 -11.73 10.56
C ASP A 98 9.47 -10.63 10.95
N ALA A 99 8.98 -9.88 9.96
CA ALA A 99 8.04 -8.79 10.17
C ALA A 99 6.75 -9.03 9.40
N ALA A 100 5.66 -9.27 10.13
CA ALA A 100 4.31 -9.34 9.59
C ALA A 100 3.53 -8.07 9.92
N LYS A 101 2.61 -7.71 9.03
CA LYS A 101 1.65 -6.63 9.28
C LYS A 101 0.65 -7.04 10.36
N LYS A 102 0.34 -6.14 11.29
CA LYS A 102 -0.45 -6.50 12.49
C LYS A 102 -1.94 -6.60 12.20
N THR A 103 -2.45 -5.84 11.24
CA THR A 103 -3.88 -5.75 11.01
C THR A 103 -4.21 -5.35 9.59
N LEU A 104 -5.07 -6.15 8.95
CA LEU A 104 -5.74 -5.80 7.71
C LEU A 104 -7.23 -6.13 7.82
N PRO A 105 -8.11 -5.24 7.31
CA PRO A 105 -9.51 -5.59 7.18
C PRO A 105 -9.64 -6.77 6.22
N LYS A 106 -10.20 -7.90 6.70
CA LYS A 106 -10.37 -9.15 5.94
C LYS A 106 -11.23 -9.03 4.67
N ALA A 107 -11.87 -7.87 4.45
CA ALA A 107 -12.77 -7.60 3.33
C ALA A 107 -12.35 -6.36 2.52
N LEU A 108 -11.05 -6.06 2.47
CA LEU A 108 -10.54 -4.93 1.70
C LEU A 108 -10.74 -5.18 0.20
N ARG A 109 -11.42 -4.26 -0.48
CA ARG A 109 -11.44 -4.15 -1.95
C ARG A 109 -10.80 -2.84 -2.34
N ALA A 110 -10.15 -2.83 -3.49
CA ALA A 110 -9.55 -1.64 -4.09
C ALA A 110 -9.94 -1.60 -5.56
N ASP A 111 -10.27 -0.43 -6.10
CA ASP A 111 -10.48 -0.23 -7.54
C ASP A 111 -9.14 -0.02 -8.25
N VAL A 112 -8.19 0.61 -7.53
CA VAL A 112 -6.81 0.84 -7.96
C VAL A 112 -5.86 0.30 -6.91
N LEU A 113 -4.93 -0.54 -7.34
CA LEU A 113 -3.82 -1.03 -6.54
C LEU A 113 -2.51 -0.40 -7.04
N ILE A 114 -1.85 0.38 -6.19
CA ILE A 114 -0.52 0.91 -6.44
C ILE A 114 0.47 0.12 -5.59
N THR A 115 1.38 -0.66 -6.19
CA THR A 115 2.27 -1.55 -5.42
C THR A 115 3.56 -1.86 -6.18
N PRO A 116 4.69 -2.13 -5.50
CA PRO A 116 5.89 -2.64 -6.14
C PRO A 116 5.60 -3.97 -6.84
N VAL A 117 6.10 -4.12 -8.06
CA VAL A 117 5.97 -5.37 -8.84
C VAL A 117 7.32 -5.96 -9.23
N VAL A 118 8.42 -5.32 -8.87
CA VAL A 118 9.76 -5.84 -9.14
C VAL A 118 10.45 -6.07 -7.81
N LYS A 119 10.94 -7.29 -7.62
CA LYS A 119 11.60 -7.69 -6.39
C LYS A 119 12.94 -6.95 -6.30
N GLN A 120 13.25 -6.41 -5.12
CA GLN A 120 14.61 -5.95 -4.82
C GLN A 120 15.25 -6.92 -3.84
N LEU A 121 16.49 -7.28 -4.13
CA LEU A 121 17.27 -8.25 -3.37
C LEU A 121 18.57 -7.60 -2.91
N LEU A 122 18.98 -7.92 -1.70
CA LEU A 122 20.35 -7.76 -1.22
C LEU A 122 21.15 -9.06 -1.50
N PRO A 123 22.49 -9.05 -1.34
CA PRO A 123 23.31 -10.23 -1.56
C PRO A 123 22.82 -11.42 -0.72
N ALA A 124 23.03 -12.64 -1.23
CA ALA A 124 22.49 -13.87 -0.65
C ALA A 124 20.95 -13.98 -0.70
N ASP A 125 20.33 -13.44 -1.76
CA ASP A 125 18.89 -13.55 -2.04
C ASP A 125 17.96 -13.00 -0.94
N PHE A 126 18.47 -12.03 -0.19
CA PHE A 126 17.73 -11.34 0.86
C PHE A 126 16.66 -10.41 0.29
N THR A 127 15.39 -10.77 0.48
CA THR A 127 14.24 -9.98 0.01
C THR A 127 14.19 -8.62 0.73
N LEU A 128 14.28 -7.54 -0.04
CA LEU A 128 14.11 -6.17 0.46
C LEU A 128 12.73 -5.61 0.09
N VAL A 129 12.25 -5.94 -1.10
CA VAL A 129 10.93 -5.53 -1.63
C VAL A 129 10.27 -6.75 -2.27
N SER A 130 9.00 -6.97 -1.98
CA SER A 130 8.19 -8.07 -2.53
C SER A 130 8.14 -8.06 -4.06
N GLY A 131 7.99 -9.25 -4.62
CA GLY A 131 8.10 -9.52 -6.05
C GLY A 131 6.76 -9.58 -6.77
N GLN A 132 6.79 -10.20 -7.95
CA GLN A 132 5.66 -10.26 -8.88
C GLN A 132 4.58 -11.21 -8.41
N GLU A 133 5.01 -12.34 -7.85
CA GLU A 133 4.16 -13.41 -7.37
C GLU A 133 3.30 -12.90 -6.21
N ASP A 134 3.93 -12.21 -5.25
CA ASP A 134 3.27 -11.57 -4.11
C ASP A 134 2.26 -10.51 -4.60
N ALA A 135 2.64 -9.70 -5.58
CA ALA A 135 1.78 -8.67 -6.16
C ALA A 135 0.56 -9.26 -6.90
N VAL A 136 0.71 -10.42 -7.55
CA VAL A 136 -0.41 -11.14 -8.20
C VAL A 136 -1.33 -11.77 -7.18
N GLU A 137 -0.81 -12.43 -6.14
CA GLU A 137 -1.61 -12.97 -5.03
C GLU A 137 -2.39 -11.86 -4.35
N LEU A 138 -1.73 -10.73 -4.11
CA LEU A 138 -2.35 -9.54 -3.59
C LEU A 138 -3.49 -9.03 -4.48
N ALA A 139 -3.24 -8.92 -5.79
CA ALA A 139 -4.27 -8.52 -6.73
C ALA A 139 -5.48 -9.47 -6.68
N ARG A 140 -5.26 -10.79 -6.56
CA ARG A 140 -6.36 -11.78 -6.40
C ARG A 140 -7.21 -11.53 -5.16
N LEU A 141 -6.59 -11.15 -4.05
CA LEU A 141 -7.30 -10.84 -2.81
C LEU A 141 -8.16 -9.58 -2.95
N LEU A 142 -7.61 -8.53 -3.56
CA LEU A 142 -8.25 -7.21 -3.62
C LEU A 142 -9.20 -7.04 -4.81
N ARG A 143 -8.96 -7.81 -5.89
CA ARG A 143 -9.63 -7.75 -7.20
C ARG A 143 -9.74 -6.33 -7.77
N PRO A 144 -8.60 -5.66 -8.02
CA PRO A 144 -8.60 -4.31 -8.57
C PRO A 144 -8.91 -4.30 -10.07
N THR A 145 -9.55 -3.21 -10.51
CA THR A 145 -9.72 -2.92 -11.94
C THR A 145 -8.41 -2.45 -12.55
N TYR A 146 -7.61 -1.68 -11.80
CA TYR A 146 -6.32 -1.17 -12.23
C TYR A 146 -5.20 -1.55 -11.26
N VAL A 147 -4.07 -1.98 -11.80
CA VAL A 147 -2.81 -2.11 -11.07
C VAL A 147 -1.80 -1.11 -11.65
N VAL A 148 -1.27 -0.25 -10.79
CA VAL A 148 -0.26 0.74 -11.12
C VAL A 148 1.06 0.30 -10.46
N PRO A 149 2.03 -0.20 -11.24
CA PRO A 149 3.29 -0.68 -10.68
C PRO A 149 4.11 0.49 -10.13
N MET A 150 4.63 0.33 -8.92
CA MET A 150 5.63 1.22 -8.35
C MET A 150 7.01 0.79 -8.80
N SER A 151 7.77 1.73 -9.38
CA SER A 151 9.18 1.51 -9.71
C SER A 151 10.05 1.98 -8.55
N ASN A 152 10.30 1.11 -7.58
CA ASN A 152 11.20 1.40 -6.45
C ASN A 152 12.68 1.41 -6.86
N GLY A 153 13.03 1.22 -8.13
CA GLY A 153 14.41 1.20 -8.63
C GLY A 153 14.80 2.41 -9.47
N GLU A 154 13.89 3.35 -9.71
CA GLU A 154 14.09 4.48 -10.63
C GLU A 154 14.71 5.69 -9.90
N PHE A 155 15.82 5.47 -9.20
CA PHE A 155 16.59 6.52 -8.54
C PHE A 155 18.08 6.38 -8.87
N ASP A 156 18.79 7.51 -9.04
CA ASP A 156 20.23 7.53 -9.34
C ASP A 156 21.05 7.13 -8.09
N ALA A 157 21.13 5.82 -7.84
CA ALA A 157 21.83 5.24 -6.70
C ALA A 157 23.35 5.15 -6.96
N LYS A 158 24.16 5.66 -6.02
CA LYS A 158 25.64 5.59 -6.11
C LYS A 158 26.24 5.00 -4.83
N GLY A 159 27.39 4.35 -4.97
CA GLY A 159 28.18 3.81 -3.86
C GLY A 159 28.03 2.30 -3.66
N ILE A 160 28.70 1.79 -2.62
CA ILE A 160 28.85 0.34 -2.38
C ILE A 160 27.49 -0.34 -2.18
N LEU A 161 26.56 0.28 -1.44
CA LEU A 161 25.23 -0.30 -1.21
C LEU A 161 24.40 -0.39 -2.50
N ALA A 162 24.53 0.57 -3.41
CA ALA A 162 23.86 0.54 -4.70
C ALA A 162 24.32 -0.67 -5.54
N ALA A 163 25.60 -1.05 -5.44
CA ALA A 163 26.14 -2.22 -6.12
C ALA A 163 25.67 -3.56 -5.53
N LEU A 164 25.11 -3.56 -4.32
CA LEU A 164 24.63 -4.75 -3.63
C LEU A 164 23.13 -4.98 -3.83
N VAL A 165 22.39 -3.97 -4.31
CA VAL A 165 20.96 -4.09 -4.62
C VAL A 165 20.80 -4.63 -6.04
N SER A 166 20.12 -5.75 -6.16
CA SER A 166 19.76 -6.34 -7.45
C SER A 166 18.24 -6.39 -7.60
N THR A 167 17.76 -6.30 -8.83
CA THR A 167 16.33 -6.42 -9.16
C THR A 167 16.05 -7.78 -9.77
N ARG A 168 14.89 -8.36 -9.45
CA ARG A 168 14.42 -9.63 -10.02
C ARG A 168 12.97 -9.51 -10.49
N GLY A 169 12.75 -9.96 -11.73
CA GLY A 169 11.48 -9.83 -12.43
C GLY A 169 11.42 -8.62 -13.35
N THR A 170 10.50 -8.66 -14.32
CA THR A 170 10.18 -7.57 -15.25
C THR A 170 8.70 -7.21 -15.25
N ILE A 171 8.35 -5.95 -15.54
CA ILE A 171 6.94 -5.53 -15.63
C ILE A 171 6.15 -6.38 -16.64
N GLN A 172 6.80 -6.84 -17.71
CA GLN A 172 6.19 -7.72 -18.71
C GLN A 172 5.84 -9.10 -18.14
N ALA A 173 6.72 -9.70 -17.33
CA ALA A 173 6.43 -10.97 -16.67
C ALA A 173 5.28 -10.82 -15.66
N PHE A 174 5.26 -9.72 -14.90
CA PHE A 174 4.15 -9.39 -14.01
C PHE A 174 2.82 -9.25 -14.78
N ARG A 175 2.82 -8.51 -15.90
CA ARG A 175 1.64 -8.36 -16.76
C ARG A 175 1.09 -9.70 -17.23
N ALA A 176 1.97 -10.62 -17.65
CA ALA A 176 1.57 -11.94 -18.10
C ALA A 176 0.91 -12.75 -16.97
N MET A 177 1.52 -12.76 -15.78
CA MET A 177 0.95 -13.46 -14.61
C MET A 177 -0.36 -12.84 -14.13
N LEU A 178 -0.48 -11.51 -14.16
CA LEU A 178 -1.71 -10.83 -13.78
C LEU A 178 -2.83 -11.13 -14.78
N ALA A 179 -2.55 -11.11 -16.09
CA ALA A 179 -3.56 -11.40 -17.10
C ALA A 179 -4.09 -12.85 -17.00
N ASP A 180 -3.24 -13.79 -16.62
CA ASP A 180 -3.66 -15.18 -16.34
C ASP A 180 -4.52 -15.28 -15.07
N ALA A 181 -4.14 -14.56 -14.01
CA ALA A 181 -4.84 -14.59 -12.72
C ALA A 181 -6.15 -13.78 -12.69
N LEU A 182 -6.18 -12.64 -13.36
CA LEU A 182 -7.22 -11.60 -13.33
C LEU A 182 -7.28 -10.94 -14.71
N PRO A 183 -7.95 -11.57 -15.70
CA PRO A 183 -7.94 -11.10 -17.09
C PRO A 183 -8.57 -9.72 -17.28
N ASP A 184 -9.46 -9.30 -16.38
CA ASP A 184 -10.12 -8.00 -16.43
C ASP A 184 -9.29 -6.86 -15.79
N ALA A 185 -8.24 -7.20 -15.03
CA ALA A 185 -7.38 -6.22 -14.37
C ALA A 185 -6.38 -5.60 -15.35
N LYS A 186 -6.26 -4.27 -15.33
CA LYS A 186 -5.42 -3.52 -16.27
C LYS A 186 -4.15 -3.01 -15.59
N VAL A 187 -2.98 -3.35 -16.14
CA VAL A 187 -1.69 -2.80 -15.68
C VAL A 187 -1.37 -1.50 -16.41
N VAL A 188 -1.29 -0.39 -15.68
CA VAL A 188 -1.03 0.94 -16.22
C VAL A 188 0.24 1.51 -15.61
N GLU A 189 1.29 1.67 -16.42
CA GLU A 189 2.58 2.17 -15.95
C GLU A 189 2.56 3.70 -15.82
N PRO A 190 2.93 4.26 -14.66
CA PRO A 190 3.04 5.70 -14.48
C PRO A 190 4.33 6.23 -15.13
N THR A 191 4.35 7.51 -15.51
CA THR A 191 5.57 8.22 -15.91
C THR A 191 5.86 9.30 -14.87
N PRO A 192 7.09 9.37 -14.31
CA PRO A 192 7.45 10.40 -13.33
C PRO A 192 7.11 11.81 -13.82
N GLY A 193 6.43 12.59 -12.98
CA GLY A 193 6.01 13.96 -13.28
C GLY A 193 4.82 14.11 -14.24
N VAL A 194 4.26 13.02 -14.78
CA VAL A 194 3.11 13.04 -15.69
C VAL A 194 1.86 12.51 -14.98
N PRO A 195 0.73 13.25 -14.96
CA PRO A 195 -0.51 12.77 -14.37
C PRO A 195 -1.05 11.52 -15.06
N LEU A 196 -1.32 10.48 -14.26
CA LEU A 196 -1.95 9.26 -14.74
C LEU A 196 -3.48 9.38 -14.70
N HIS A 197 -4.13 9.13 -15.84
CA HIS A 197 -5.59 9.21 -15.97
C HIS A 197 -6.18 7.80 -16.07
N LEU A 198 -7.01 7.44 -15.10
CA LEU A 198 -7.76 6.19 -15.08
C LEU A 198 -9.23 6.47 -15.41
N ARG A 199 -9.86 5.57 -16.16
CA ARG A 199 -11.26 5.70 -16.57
C ARG A 199 -12.08 4.57 -15.98
N PHE A 200 -13.20 4.90 -15.36
CA PHE A 200 -14.16 3.94 -14.86
C PHE A 200 -15.45 4.17 -15.61
N ASP A 201 -16.01 3.11 -16.18
CA ASP A 201 -17.27 3.20 -16.91
C ASP A 201 -18.40 3.23 -15.88
N ASP A 202 -19.19 4.31 -15.85
CA ASP A 202 -20.40 4.44 -15.03
C ASP A 202 -21.53 3.58 -15.61
N ASN A 203 -21.35 2.26 -15.69
CA ASN A 203 -22.29 1.41 -16.41
C ASN A 203 -22.95 0.36 -15.50
N ASP A 204 -23.68 0.82 -14.48
CA ASP A 204 -24.57 -0.04 -13.67
C ASP A 204 -25.92 0.60 -13.27
N ASN A 205 -26.24 1.83 -13.72
CA ASN A 205 -27.43 2.54 -13.24
C ASN A 205 -28.58 2.71 -14.25
N ASN A 206 -28.62 1.96 -15.36
CA ASN A 206 -29.65 2.20 -16.38
C ASN A 206 -30.21 0.96 -17.07
N ASN A 207 -30.66 -0.03 -16.29
CA ASN A 207 -31.56 -1.08 -16.79
C ASN A 207 -32.61 -1.45 -15.75
N ASN A 208 -33.49 -0.50 -15.40
CA ASN A 208 -34.82 -0.85 -14.89
C ASN A 208 -35.84 0.30 -15.00
N SER A 209 -36.11 0.76 -16.22
CA SER A 209 -37.31 1.58 -16.47
C SER A 209 -37.75 1.56 -17.94
N SER A 210 -38.18 0.41 -18.47
CA SER A 210 -39.16 0.39 -19.58
C SER A 210 -39.57 -1.04 -19.95
N THR A 211 -40.53 -1.62 -19.24
CA THR A 211 -41.49 -2.55 -19.89
C THR A 211 -42.82 -2.53 -19.15
N SER A 212 -43.59 -1.47 -19.34
CA SER A 212 -45.03 -1.44 -19.06
C SER A 212 -45.75 -0.56 -20.09
N SER A 213 -46.26 -1.19 -21.14
CA SER A 213 -47.40 -0.76 -21.98
C SER A 213 -47.52 -1.75 -23.14
N SER A 214 -48.43 -2.72 -23.05
CA SER A 214 -49.78 -2.67 -23.63
C SER A 214 -49.79 -2.81 -25.16
N SER A 215 -50.24 -3.97 -25.63
CA SER A 215 -51.08 -4.03 -26.83
C SER A 215 -52.07 -5.18 -26.68
N SER A 216 -53.27 -4.78 -26.27
CA SER A 216 -54.52 -5.49 -26.53
C SER A 216 -54.85 -5.29 -28.01
N SER A 217 -55.10 -6.36 -28.74
CA SER A 217 -56.06 -6.47 -29.87
C SER A 217 -56.17 -7.95 -30.24
#